data_AF-A0AAU8IH07-F1
#
_entry.id   AF-A0AAU8IH07-F1
#
_cell.length_a   1.000
_cell.length_b   1.000
_cell.length_c   1.000
_cell.angle_alpha   90.00
_cell.angle_beta   90.00
_cell.angle_gamma   90.00
#
_symmetry.space_group_name_H-M   'P 1'
#
loop_
_entity.id
_entity.type
_entity.pdbx_description
1 polymer ?
#
loop_
_entity_poly.entity_id
_entity_poly.type
_entity_poly.pdbx_seq_one_letter_code
_entity_poly.pdbx_strand_id
1 'polypeptide(L)'
;MKRIKDERLILVTLKNIRIAFATQTLGILAILIYTAVSSGPDAAFASPLNFVMLLSNILLLVLQLNVSADVEETDKKQRKGLPFYAILLIPAGIGILMGLITFLSDRQHPVSSLIIGAVFFICFLASFSLMYYLRKKRKNDDGD
;
A
#
# COMPACT_ATOMS: atom_id res chain seq x y z
N MET A 1 -1.76 -1.99 36.00
CA MET A 1 -1.22 -1.03 34.99
C MET A 1 -1.89 0.32 35.18
N LYS A 2 -1.13 1.39 35.44
CA LYS A 2 -1.69 2.76 35.43
C LYS A 2 -1.94 3.15 33.98
N ARG A 3 -3.19 3.49 33.62
CA ARG A 3 -3.51 4.05 32.31
C ARG A 3 -2.92 5.46 32.23
N ILE A 4 -2.12 5.70 31.21
CA ILE A 4 -1.61 7.04 30.88
C ILE A 4 -2.82 7.86 30.41
N LYS A 5 -3.15 8.93 31.12
CA LYS A 5 -4.26 9.86 30.78
C LYS A 5 -3.78 11.11 30.03
N ASP A 6 -2.50 11.46 30.14
CA ASP A 6 -1.96 12.66 29.50
C ASP A 6 -1.73 12.45 28.00
N GLU A 7 -2.42 13.24 27.18
CA GLU A 7 -2.35 13.21 25.72
C GLU A 7 -0.92 13.43 25.20
N ARG A 8 -0.16 14.33 25.85
CA ARG A 8 1.24 14.62 25.49
C ARG A 8 2.12 13.37 25.62
N LEU A 9 1.87 12.56 26.64
CA LEU A 9 2.65 11.35 26.90
C LEU A 9 2.28 10.24 25.90
N ILE A 10 1.00 10.14 25.53
CA ILE A 10 0.51 9.23 24.48
C ILE A 10 1.16 9.57 23.12
N LEU A 11 1.23 10.85 22.75
CA LEU A 11 1.85 11.28 21.49
C LEU A 11 3.34 10.92 21.41
N VAL A 12 4.07 11.03 22.52
CA VAL A 12 5.48 10.62 22.58
C VAL A 12 5.61 9.10 22.45
N THR A 13 4.76 8.32 23.14
CA THR A 13 4.75 6.87 23.00
C THR A 13 4.45 6.42 21.56
N LEU A 14 3.50 7.08 20.88
CA LEU A 14 3.19 6.80 19.47
C LEU A 14 4.37 7.13 18.54
N LYS A 15 5.09 8.23 18.78
CA LYS A 15 6.33 8.55 18.05
C LYS A 15 7.41 7.49 18.28
N ASN A 16 7.58 7.03 19.51
CA ASN A 16 8.56 5.99 19.84
C ASN A 16 8.22 4.66 19.16
N ILE A 17 6.95 4.25 19.17
CA ILE A 17 6.48 3.05 18.45
C ILE A 17 6.74 3.19 16.95
N ARG A 18 6.49 4.37 16.36
CA ARG A 18 6.77 4.62 14.94
C ARG A 18 8.25 4.45 14.60
N ILE A 19 9.15 4.97 15.42
CA ILE A 19 10.60 4.83 15.21
C ILE A 19 11.01 3.35 15.34
N ALA A 20 10.53 2.66 16.37
CA ALA A 20 10.81 1.24 16.57
C ALA A 20 10.33 0.38 15.37
N PHE A 21 9.12 0.65 14.89
CA PHE A 21 8.56 -0.04 13.73
C PHE A 21 9.36 0.26 12.44
N ALA A 22 9.78 1.51 12.23
CA ALA A 22 10.63 1.88 11.10
C ALA A 22 11.97 1.14 11.12
N THR A 23 12.63 1.10 12.29
CA THR A 23 13.88 0.36 12.48
C THR A 23 13.69 -1.15 12.26
N GLN A 24 12.59 -1.73 12.75
CA GLN A 24 12.27 -3.15 12.54
C GLN A 24 12.10 -3.46 11.04
N THR A 25 11.39 -2.59 10.32
CA THR A 25 11.16 -2.75 8.88
C THR A 25 12.47 -2.65 8.10
N LEU A 26 13.32 -1.68 8.44
CA LEU A 26 14.65 -1.54 7.84
C LEU A 26 15.55 -2.74 8.12
N GLY A 27 15.52 -3.28 9.35
CA GLY A 27 16.28 -4.46 9.72
C GLY A 27 15.86 -5.70 8.92
N ILE A 28 14.56 -5.95 8.82
CA ILE A 28 14.02 -7.05 8.00
C ILE A 28 14.41 -6.88 6.53
N LEU A 29 14.30 -5.67 6.00
CA LEU A 29 14.63 -5.35 4.62
C LEU A 29 16.13 -5.55 4.33
N ALA A 30 17.02 -5.15 5.24
CA ALA A 30 18.45 -5.38 5.13
C ALA A 30 18.80 -6.88 5.10
N ILE A 31 18.17 -7.69 5.95
CA ILE A 31 18.35 -9.15 5.96
C ILE A 31 17.87 -9.75 4.64
N LEU A 32 16.70 -9.35 4.14
CA LEU A 32 16.17 -9.85 2.87
C LEU A 32 17.06 -9.50 1.68
N ILE A 33 17.60 -8.28 1.63
CA ILE A 33 18.55 -7.88 0.58
C ILE A 33 19.81 -8.74 0.67
N TYR A 34 20.35 -8.94 1.88
CA TYR A 34 21.52 -9.79 2.07
C TYR A 34 21.25 -11.24 1.62
N THR A 35 20.10 -11.81 1.96
CA THR A 35 19.69 -13.14 1.51
C THR A 35 19.49 -13.20 0.00
N ALA A 36 18.92 -12.17 -0.62
CA ALA A 36 18.73 -12.09 -2.06
C ALA A 36 20.06 -12.08 -2.83
N VAL A 37 21.06 -11.37 -2.32
CA VAL A 37 22.40 -11.30 -2.93
C VAL A 37 23.19 -12.59 -2.72
N SER A 38 23.07 -13.22 -1.55
CA SER A 38 23.86 -14.41 -1.19
C SER A 38 23.29 -15.72 -1.71
N SER A 39 21.96 -15.89 -1.68
CA SER A 39 21.26 -17.16 -1.97
C SER A 39 20.32 -17.06 -3.17
N GLY A 40 20.26 -15.89 -3.82
CA GLY A 40 19.36 -15.61 -4.93
C GLY A 40 18.00 -15.03 -4.52
N PRO A 41 17.30 -14.36 -5.44
CA PRO A 41 16.03 -13.68 -5.16
C PRO A 41 14.91 -14.65 -4.71
N ASP A 42 14.86 -15.85 -5.27
CA ASP A 42 13.84 -16.85 -4.91
C ASP A 42 13.94 -17.28 -3.45
N ALA A 43 15.16 -17.40 -2.91
CA ALA A 43 15.39 -17.73 -1.51
C ALA A 43 14.94 -16.60 -0.56
N ALA A 44 15.05 -15.34 -0.99
CA ALA A 44 14.58 -14.20 -0.21
C ALA A 44 13.05 -14.14 -0.18
N PHE A 45 12.37 -14.38 -1.31
CA PHE A 45 10.91 -14.38 -1.38
C PHE A 45 10.27 -15.57 -0.66
N ALA A 46 10.91 -16.75 -0.71
CA ALA A 46 10.46 -17.95 -0.01
C ALA A 46 10.74 -17.91 1.50
N SER A 47 11.55 -16.96 1.98
CA SER A 47 11.89 -16.85 3.39
C SER A 47 10.65 -16.51 4.24
N PRO A 48 10.48 -17.13 5.43
CA PRO A 48 9.42 -16.77 6.36
C PRO A 48 9.44 -15.28 6.76
N LEU A 49 10.61 -14.66 6.68
CA LEU A 49 10.83 -13.25 7.02
C LEU A 49 10.10 -12.31 6.03
N ASN A 50 10.10 -12.66 4.74
CA ASN A 50 9.36 -11.91 3.72
C ASN A 50 7.85 -11.99 3.95
N PHE A 51 7.32 -13.15 4.36
CA PHE A 51 5.90 -13.30 4.68
C PHE A 51 5.47 -12.42 5.86
N VAL A 52 6.25 -12.39 6.95
CA VAL A 52 5.98 -11.52 8.11
C VAL A 52 6.04 -10.04 7.74
N MET A 53 6.99 -9.66 6.87
CA MET A 53 7.07 -8.30 6.34
C MET A 53 5.85 -7.93 5.49
N LEU A 54 5.39 -8.84 4.63
CA LEU A 54 4.24 -8.59 3.76
C LEU A 54 2.94 -8.46 4.57
N LEU A 55 2.72 -9.37 5.52
CA LEU A 55 1.55 -9.36 6.39
C LEU A 55 1.48 -8.09 7.25
N SER A 56 2.60 -7.68 7.83
CA SER A 56 2.66 -6.47 8.66
C SER A 56 2.40 -5.20 7.84
N ASN A 57 2.90 -5.12 6.60
CA ASN A 57 2.61 -4.01 5.70
C ASN A 57 1.13 -3.95 5.27
N ILE A 58 0.49 -5.10 5.00
CA ILE A 58 -0.95 -5.14 4.68
C ILE A 58 -1.79 -4.63 5.86
N LEU A 59 -1.47 -5.08 7.07
CA LEU A 59 -2.14 -4.59 8.28
C LEU A 59 -1.95 -3.08 8.46
N LEU A 60 -0.73 -2.58 8.27
CA LEU A 60 -0.43 -1.16 8.34
C LEU A 60 -1.24 -0.36 7.31
N LEU A 61 -1.33 -0.85 6.07
CA LEU A 61 -2.10 -0.22 4.99
C LEU A 61 -3.58 -0.10 5.36
N VAL A 62 -4.19 -1.17 5.88
CA VAL A 62 -5.60 -1.16 6.32
C VAL A 62 -5.79 -0.17 7.47
N LEU A 63 -4.88 -0.15 8.45
CA LEU A 63 -4.96 0.77 9.58
C LEU A 63 -4.81 2.23 9.13
N GLN A 64 -3.89 2.50 8.20
CA GLN A 64 -3.69 3.82 7.62
C GLN A 64 -4.90 4.27 6.80
N LEU A 65 -5.53 3.38 6.03
CA LEU A 65 -6.74 3.70 5.29
C LEU A 65 -7.89 4.12 6.21
N ASN A 66 -8.07 3.45 7.34
CA ASN A 66 -9.08 3.86 8.34
C ASN A 66 -8.75 5.24 8.92
N VAL A 67 -7.50 5.49 9.32
CA VAL A 67 -7.10 6.80 9.87
C VAL A 67 -7.21 7.92 8.82
N SER A 68 -6.81 7.67 7.58
CA SER A 68 -6.97 8.64 6.48
C SER A 68 -8.44 8.93 6.19
N ALA A 69 -9.31 7.92 6.27
CA ALA A 69 -10.74 8.10 6.10
C ALA A 69 -11.37 8.97 7.21
N ASP A 70 -10.93 8.80 8.46
CA ASP A 70 -11.41 9.59 9.61
C ASP A 70 -10.90 11.05 9.56
N VAL A 71 -9.67 11.28 9.10
CA VAL A 71 -9.13 12.64 8.87
C VAL A 71 -9.86 13.31 7.71
N GLU A 72 -10.15 12.57 6.63
CA GLU A 72 -10.88 13.08 5.47
C GLU A 72 -12.35 13.39 5.81
N GLU A 73 -12.98 12.72 6.79
CA GLU A 73 -14.30 13.13 7.32
C GLU A 73 -14.30 14.50 7.97
N THR A 74 -13.22 14.84 8.70
CA THR A 74 -13.07 16.17 9.31
C THR A 74 -12.88 17.25 8.25
N ASP A 75 -12.19 16.93 7.14
CA ASP A 75 -11.93 17.85 6.01
C ASP A 75 -13.07 17.90 4.97
N LYS A 76 -13.93 16.87 4.88
CA LYS A 76 -15.04 16.80 3.91
C LYS A 76 -16.20 17.77 4.19
N LYS A 77 -16.23 18.41 5.36
CA LYS A 77 -17.04 19.61 5.53
C LYS A 77 -16.62 20.73 4.56
N GLN A 78 -15.44 20.65 3.93
CA GLN A 78 -14.86 21.76 3.17
C GLN A 78 -14.50 21.54 1.69
N ARG A 79 -14.37 20.32 1.12
CA ARG A 79 -13.97 20.19 -0.30
C ARG A 79 -14.86 19.29 -1.15
N LYS A 80 -15.49 19.92 -2.15
CA LYS A 80 -16.24 19.30 -3.25
C LYS A 80 -15.34 18.28 -3.99
N GLY A 81 -15.90 17.08 -4.19
CA GLY A 81 -15.17 15.88 -4.57
C GLY A 81 -14.48 15.93 -5.94
N LEU A 82 -13.29 15.36 -6.00
CA LEU A 82 -12.60 15.10 -7.26
C LEU A 82 -13.40 14.09 -8.12
N PRO A 83 -13.49 14.32 -9.45
CA PRO A 83 -14.29 13.50 -10.35
C PRO A 83 -13.71 12.08 -10.51
N PHE A 84 -14.62 11.11 -10.46
CA PHE A 84 -14.39 9.66 -10.53
C PHE A 84 -13.51 9.20 -11.71
N TYR A 85 -13.52 9.92 -12.83
CA TYR A 85 -12.73 9.59 -14.02
C TYR A 85 -11.23 9.87 -13.89
N ALA A 86 -10.81 10.90 -13.15
CA ALA A 86 -9.38 11.22 -12.98
C ALA A 86 -8.66 10.16 -12.16
N ILE A 87 -9.38 9.54 -11.23
CA ILE A 87 -8.91 8.48 -10.35
C ILE A 87 -8.72 7.17 -11.12
N LEU A 88 -9.53 6.92 -12.16
CA LEU A 88 -9.40 5.71 -13.00
C LEU A 88 -8.28 5.82 -14.05
N LEU A 89 -7.90 7.04 -14.43
CA LEU A 89 -6.86 7.30 -15.45
C LEU A 89 -5.43 7.11 -14.92
N ILE A 90 -5.19 7.44 -13.66
CA ILE A 90 -3.88 7.29 -13.00
C ILE A 90 -3.38 5.81 -13.00
N PRO A 91 -4.16 4.81 -12.56
CA PRO A 91 -3.73 3.42 -12.56
C PRO A 91 -3.55 2.87 -13.98
N ALA A 92 -4.43 3.26 -14.90
CA ALA A 92 -4.35 2.87 -16.30
C ALA A 92 -3.06 3.41 -16.94
N GLY A 93 -2.71 4.67 -16.67
CA GLY A 93 -1.48 5.28 -17.17
C GLY A 93 -0.22 4.60 -16.62
N ILE A 94 -0.17 4.30 -15.32
CA ILE A 94 0.98 3.64 -14.69
C ILE A 94 1.14 2.19 -15.18
N GLY A 95 0.03 1.46 -15.35
CA GLY A 95 0.04 0.10 -15.90
C GLY A 95 0.55 0.04 -17.34
N ILE A 96 0.12 0.98 -18.18
CA ILE A 96 0.59 1.08 -19.57
C ILE A 96 2.08 1.45 -19.62
N LEU A 97 2.54 2.39 -18.79
CA LEU A 97 3.95 2.77 -18.72
C LEU A 97 4.85 1.61 -18.30
N MET A 98 4.50 0.88 -17.25
CA MET A 98 5.29 -0.27 -16.78
C MET A 98 5.26 -1.44 -17.77
N GLY A 99 4.13 -1.67 -18.45
CA GLY A 99 4.03 -2.65 -19.55
C GLY A 99 4.92 -2.29 -20.74
N LEU A 100 5.01 -1.00 -21.09
CA LEU A 100 5.89 -0.54 -22.17
C LEU A 100 7.37 -0.68 -21.82
N ILE A 101 7.76 -0.32 -20.60
CA ILE A 101 9.16 -0.42 -20.14
C ILE A 101 9.64 -1.87 -20.16
N THR A 102 8.81 -2.79 -19.67
CA THR A 102 9.15 -4.22 -19.64
C THR A 102 9.16 -4.87 -21.03
N PHE A 103 8.28 -4.45 -21.94
CA PHE A 103 8.28 -4.88 -23.35
C PHE A 103 9.53 -4.41 -24.12
N LEU A 104 10.09 -3.25 -23.77
CA LEU A 104 11.29 -2.72 -24.42
C LEU A 104 12.58 -3.38 -23.93
N SER A 105 12.62 -3.81 -22.66
CA SER A 105 13.81 -4.43 -22.05
C SER A 105 13.98 -5.93 -22.33
N ASP A 106 12.89 -6.68 -22.49
CA ASP A 106 12.96 -8.14 -22.67
C ASP A 106 12.27 -8.59 -23.97
N ARG A 107 13.03 -8.57 -25.08
CA ARG A 107 12.53 -8.93 -26.41
C ARG A 107 12.40 -10.45 -26.63
N GLN A 108 12.88 -11.25 -25.68
CA GLN A 108 13.11 -12.69 -25.87
C GLN A 108 11.90 -13.54 -25.43
N HIS A 109 11.03 -13.04 -24.55
CA HIS A 109 9.79 -13.71 -24.13
C HIS A 109 8.60 -12.71 -23.98
N PRO A 110 7.86 -12.40 -25.07
CA PRO A 110 6.78 -11.40 -25.06
C PRO A 110 5.56 -11.78 -24.22
N VAL A 111 5.44 -13.05 -23.83
CA VAL A 111 4.35 -13.54 -22.97
C VAL A 111 4.58 -13.14 -21.51
N SER A 112 5.84 -13.10 -21.06
CA SER A 112 6.22 -12.76 -19.69
C SER A 112 5.95 -11.27 -19.38
N SER A 113 6.25 -10.37 -20.33
CA SER A 113 5.97 -8.94 -20.19
C SER A 113 4.47 -8.64 -20.16
N LEU A 114 3.67 -9.39 -20.93
CA LEU A 114 2.21 -9.27 -20.93
C LEU A 114 1.58 -9.70 -19.59
N ILE A 115 2.10 -10.78 -18.99
CA ILE A 115 1.65 -11.25 -17.66
C ILE A 115 1.99 -10.20 -16.59
N ILE A 116 3.19 -9.64 -16.61
CA ILE A 116 3.61 -8.61 -15.65
C ILE A 116 2.72 -7.37 -15.77
N GLY A 117 2.49 -6.89 -16.99
CA GLY A 117 1.58 -5.76 -17.25
C GLY A 117 0.15 -6.02 -16.76
N ALA A 118 -0.38 -7.23 -16.99
CA ALA A 118 -1.71 -7.62 -16.53
C ALA A 118 -1.82 -7.70 -15.00
N VAL A 119 -0.80 -8.24 -14.32
CA VAL A 119 -0.77 -8.31 -12.84
C VAL A 119 -0.76 -6.90 -12.23
N PHE A 120 0.07 -5.99 -12.75
CA PHE A 120 0.07 -4.60 -12.29
C PHE A 120 -1.27 -3.92 -12.57
N PHE A 121 -1.87 -4.13 -13.75
CA PHE A 121 -3.17 -3.59 -14.08
C PHE A 121 -4.26 -4.07 -13.12
N ILE A 122 -4.32 -5.37 -12.81
CA ILE A 122 -5.31 -5.95 -11.88
C ILE A 122 -5.08 -5.45 -10.44
N CYS A 123 -3.83 -5.38 -9.99
CA CYS A 123 -3.49 -4.90 -8.64
C CYS A 123 -3.92 -3.44 -8.43
N PHE A 124 -3.65 -2.60 -9.43
CA PHE A 124 -4.09 -1.21 -9.43
C PHE A 124 -5.62 -1.11 -9.55
N LEU A 125 -6.25 -1.88 -10.44
CA LEU A 125 -7.71 -1.91 -10.59
C LEU A 125 -8.39 -2.29 -9.27
N ALA A 126 -7.88 -3.29 -8.57
CA ALA A 126 -8.39 -3.71 -7.26
C ALA A 126 -8.22 -2.59 -6.21
N SER A 127 -7.05 -1.95 -6.16
CA SER A 127 -6.77 -0.84 -5.24
C SER A 127 -7.73 0.33 -5.46
N PHE A 128 -7.98 0.70 -6.73
CA PHE A 128 -8.91 1.76 -7.09
C PHE A 128 -10.38 1.36 -6.92
N SER A 129 -10.73 0.11 -7.19
CA SER A 129 -12.07 -0.45 -6.99
C SER A 129 -12.46 -0.46 -5.52
N LEU A 130 -11.54 -0.87 -4.62
CA LEU A 130 -11.75 -0.79 -3.17
C LEU A 130 -11.99 0.65 -2.71
N MET A 131 -11.19 1.60 -3.21
CA MET A 131 -11.37 3.01 -2.89
C MET A 131 -12.72 3.54 -3.39
N TYR A 132 -13.19 3.10 -4.56
CA TYR A 132 -14.52 3.46 -5.06
C TYR A 132 -15.65 2.81 -4.26
N TYR A 133 -15.52 1.53 -3.89
CA TYR A 133 -16.50 0.83 -3.07
C TYR A 133 -16.66 1.50 -1.71
N LEU A 134 -15.56 1.89 -1.06
CA LEU A 134 -15.58 2.67 0.17
C LEU A 134 -16.28 4.02 -0.02
N ARG A 135 -16.00 4.74 -1.11
CA ARG A 135 -16.69 6.00 -1.43
C ARG A 135 -18.18 5.83 -1.71
N LYS A 136 -18.60 4.74 -2.37
CA LYS A 136 -19.99 4.47 -2.73
C LYS A 136 -20.81 3.99 -1.52
N LYS A 137 -20.26 3.10 -0.68
CA LYS A 137 -20.90 2.65 0.56
C LYS A 137 -21.22 3.84 1.47
N ARG A 138 -20.29 4.79 1.61
CA ARG A 138 -20.45 5.99 2.44
C ARG A 138 -21.51 6.97 1.92
N LYS A 139 -21.65 7.08 0.59
CA LYS A 139 -22.69 7.93 -0.02
C LYS A 139 -24.12 7.40 0.22
N ASN A 140 -24.26 6.11 0.52
CA ASN A 140 -25.54 5.52 0.91
C ASN A 140 -25.81 5.67 2.42
N ASP A 141 -24.79 5.71 3.28
CA ASP A 141 -24.94 5.94 4.72
C ASP A 141 -25.22 7.43 5.06
N ASP A 142 -24.72 8.38 4.27
CA ASP A 142 -25.00 9.83 4.43
C ASP A 142 -26.40 10.24 3.90
N GLY A 143 -27.22 9.29 3.44
CA GLY A 143 -28.50 9.50 2.76
C GLY A 143 -29.76 9.15 3.55
N ASP A 144 -29.62 8.65 4.79
CA ASP A 144 -30.68 8.42 5.77
C ASP A 144 -30.51 9.37 6.98
#